data_AF-A0A934RWF5-F1
#
_entry.id   AF-A0A934RWF5-F1
#
_cell.length_a   1.000
_cell.length_b   1.000
_cell.length_c   1.000
_cell.angle_alpha   90.00
_cell.angle_beta   90.00
_cell.angle_gamma   90.00
#
_symmetry.space_group_name_H-M   'P 1'
#
loop_
_entity.id
_entity.type
_entity.pdbx_description
1 polymer ?
#
loop_
_entity_poly.entity_id
_entity_poly.type
_entity_poly.pdbx_seq_one_letter_code
_entity_poly.pdbx_strand_id
1 'polypeptide(L)'
;MAIQWNKGFATGDSHIDEQHQQIFRFANRLEEISQLEEVDEQEVNSLLRFLETYIQNHFRYEEACMLKRNCPVAQRNRSEHLAFKAFLTRSLEIYHQNGYQRKWATDLYKRIEDWLSNHICRIDAQLRNKAV
;
A
#
# COMPACT_ATOMS: atom_id res chain seq x y z
N MET A 1 -11.32 10.31 -6.26
CA MET A 1 -10.64 10.58 -7.53
C MET A 1 -9.45 9.65 -7.56
N ALA A 2 -9.24 8.93 -8.66
CA ALA A 2 -8.13 8.00 -8.78
C ALA A 2 -6.78 8.68 -8.49
N ILE A 3 -5.99 8.06 -7.63
CA ILE A 3 -4.65 8.51 -7.30
C ILE A 3 -3.74 8.10 -8.45
N GLN A 4 -2.99 9.05 -9.00
CA GLN A 4 -2.11 8.81 -10.13
C GLN A 4 -0.65 8.73 -9.72
N TRP A 5 0.01 7.65 -10.13
CA TRP A 5 1.46 7.56 -10.04
C TRP A 5 2.12 8.68 -10.87
N ASN A 6 3.17 9.26 -10.32
CA ASN A 6 4.02 10.23 -10.99
C ASN A 6 5.47 10.09 -10.51
N LYS A 7 6.40 10.77 -11.18
CA LYS A 7 7.85 10.67 -10.89
C LYS A 7 8.26 11.15 -9.49
N GLY A 8 7.41 11.91 -8.80
CA GLY A 8 7.66 12.36 -7.43
C GLY A 8 7.78 11.21 -6.43
N PHE A 9 7.07 10.12 -6.68
CA PHE A 9 7.06 8.90 -5.85
C PHE A 9 8.23 7.94 -6.14
N ALA A 10 9.05 8.23 -7.16
CA ALA A 10 10.13 7.33 -7.56
C ALA A 10 11.21 7.25 -6.47
N THR A 11 11.58 6.02 -6.14
CA THR A 11 12.60 5.63 -5.14
C THR A 11 13.98 5.45 -5.75
N GLY A 12 14.08 5.47 -7.08
CA GLY A 12 15.32 5.20 -7.81
C GLY A 12 15.69 3.72 -7.85
N ASP A 13 14.83 2.83 -7.34
CA ASP A 13 14.90 1.38 -7.54
C ASP A 13 13.69 0.98 -8.40
N SER A 14 13.94 0.55 -9.65
CA SER A 14 12.87 0.29 -10.61
C SER A 14 11.91 -0.81 -10.15
N HIS A 15 12.39 -1.78 -9.37
CA HIS A 15 11.56 -2.86 -8.86
C HIS A 15 10.58 -2.35 -7.79
N ILE A 16 11.02 -1.45 -6.91
CA ILE A 16 10.14 -0.81 -5.93
C ILE A 16 9.14 0.11 -6.61
N ASP A 17 9.58 0.87 -7.62
CA ASP A 17 8.70 1.78 -8.36
C ASP A 17 7.60 1.02 -9.15
N GLU A 18 7.93 -0.15 -9.71
CA GLU A 18 6.93 -1.06 -10.29
C GLU A 18 5.96 -1.59 -9.24
N GLN A 19 6.47 -1.90 -8.04
CA GLN A 19 5.65 -2.36 -6.94
C GLN A 19 4.66 -1.30 -6.46
N HIS A 20 5.12 -0.07 -6.27
CA HIS A 20 4.24 1.05 -5.93
C HIS A 20 3.14 1.23 -6.97
N GLN A 21 3.46 1.20 -8.26
CA GLN A 21 2.46 1.33 -9.33
C GLN A 21 1.36 0.26 -9.25
N GLN A 22 1.67 -0.96 -8.83
CA GLN A 22 0.65 -1.99 -8.60
C GLN A 22 -0.26 -1.64 -7.40
N ILE A 23 0.30 -1.09 -6.32
CA ILE A 23 -0.48 -0.66 -5.14
C ILE A 23 -1.40 0.51 -5.51
N PHE A 24 -0.94 1.46 -6.34
CA PHE A 24 -1.80 2.54 -6.87
C PHE A 24 -2.97 1.98 -7.70
N ARG A 25 -2.70 1.01 -8.60
CA ARG A 25 -3.76 0.35 -9.37
C ARG A 25 -4.77 -0.35 -8.47
N PHE A 26 -4.29 -1.05 -7.44
CA PHE A 26 -5.14 -1.67 -6.44
C PHE A 26 -6.03 -0.64 -5.74
N ALA A 27 -5.44 0.46 -5.25
CA ALA A 27 -6.17 1.50 -4.53
C ALA A 27 -7.29 2.08 -5.39
N ASN A 28 -6.99 2.39 -6.65
CA ASN A 28 -7.97 2.90 -7.60
C ASN A 28 -9.09 1.89 -7.88
N ARG A 29 -8.77 0.60 -8.03
CA ARG A 29 -9.80 -0.43 -8.21
C ARG A 29 -10.70 -0.58 -6.99
N LEU A 30 -10.14 -0.48 -5.79
CA LEU A 30 -10.93 -0.49 -4.55
C LEU A 30 -11.85 0.74 -4.45
N GLU A 31 -11.37 1.92 -4.88
CA GLU A 31 -12.19 3.12 -4.96
C GLU A 31 -13.39 2.92 -5.89
N GLU A 32 -13.15 2.42 -7.10
CA GLU A 32 -14.18 2.12 -8.09
C GLU A 32 -15.24 1.19 -7.52
N ILE A 33 -14.84 0.08 -6.91
CA ILE A 33 -15.75 -0.88 -6.28
C ILE A 33 -16.58 -0.22 -5.17
N SER A 34 -15.99 0.71 -4.40
CA SER A 34 -16.73 1.42 -3.33
C SER A 34 -17.86 2.32 -3.86
N GLN A 35 -17.81 2.68 -5.15
CA GLN A 35 -18.79 3.53 -5.82
C GLN A 35 -19.87 2.74 -6.58
N LEU A 36 -19.71 1.43 -6.75
CA LEU A 36 -20.70 0.59 -7.43
C LEU A 36 -21.98 0.43 -6.59
N GLU A 37 -23.12 0.33 -7.27
CA GLU A 37 -24.41 0.00 -6.65
C GLU A 37 -24.48 -1.46 -6.23
N GLU A 38 -23.95 -2.35 -7.08
CA GLU A 38 -23.81 -3.79 -6.82
C GLU A 38 -22.33 -4.18 -6.80
N VAL A 39 -21.94 -5.00 -5.84
CA VAL A 39 -20.54 -5.38 -5.63
C VAL A 39 -20.40 -6.89 -5.73
N ASP A 40 -19.45 -7.33 -6.56
CA ASP A 40 -19.01 -8.72 -6.58
C ASP A 40 -18.03 -8.98 -5.43
N GLU A 41 -18.51 -9.66 -4.39
CA GLU A 41 -17.67 -10.02 -3.25
C GLU A 41 -16.52 -10.97 -3.61
N GLN A 42 -16.62 -11.75 -4.69
CA GLN A 42 -15.51 -12.59 -5.15
C GLN A 42 -14.35 -11.74 -5.70
N GLU A 43 -14.69 -10.66 -6.39
CA GLU A 43 -13.71 -9.68 -6.86
C GLU A 43 -13.00 -9.02 -5.66
N VAL A 44 -13.77 -8.54 -4.67
CA VAL A 44 -13.22 -7.93 -3.45
C VAL A 44 -12.29 -8.90 -2.72
N ASN A 45 -12.72 -10.15 -2.53
CA ASN A 45 -11.91 -11.19 -1.91
C ASN A 45 -10.59 -11.43 -2.65
N SER A 46 -10.63 -11.45 -3.98
CA SER A 46 -9.44 -11.67 -4.81
C SER A 46 -8.47 -10.50 -4.75
N LEU A 47 -9.01 -9.28 -4.77
CA LEU A 47 -8.26 -8.05 -4.53
C LEU A 47 -7.58 -8.06 -3.16
N LEU A 48 -8.29 -8.39 -2.08
CA LEU A 48 -7.73 -8.42 -0.73
C LEU A 48 -6.61 -9.45 -0.56
N ARG A 49 -6.78 -10.66 -1.11
CA ARG A 49 -5.71 -11.69 -1.11
C ARG A 49 -4.46 -11.22 -1.85
N PHE A 50 -4.66 -10.57 -2.99
CA PHE A 50 -3.57 -9.96 -3.74
C PHE A 50 -2.87 -8.89 -2.88
N LEU A 51 -3.63 -7.97 -2.30
CA LEU A 51 -3.10 -6.88 -1.47
C LEU A 51 -2.21 -7.39 -0.33
N GLU A 52 -2.71 -8.34 0.45
CA GLU A 52 -1.99 -8.89 1.60
C GLU A 52 -0.67 -9.53 1.18
N THR A 53 -0.70 -10.42 0.19
CA THR A 53 0.50 -11.12 -0.30
C THR A 53 1.47 -10.13 -0.94
N TYR A 54 0.96 -9.18 -1.70
CA TYR A 54 1.75 -8.23 -2.46
C TYR A 54 2.51 -7.27 -1.53
N ILE A 55 1.83 -6.72 -0.53
CA ILE A 55 2.42 -5.78 0.42
C ILE A 55 3.49 -6.44 1.28
N GLN A 56 3.26 -7.68 1.74
CA GLN A 56 4.27 -8.38 2.53
C GLN A 56 5.57 -8.57 1.74
N ASN A 57 5.46 -8.92 0.46
CA ASN A 57 6.62 -9.07 -0.42
C ASN A 57 7.30 -7.73 -0.72
N HIS A 58 6.51 -6.69 -1.00
CA HIS A 58 6.98 -5.34 -1.24
C HIS A 58 7.77 -4.79 -0.03
N PHE A 59 7.17 -4.83 1.17
CA PHE A 59 7.82 -4.38 2.40
C PHE A 59 9.11 -5.13 2.69
N ARG A 60 9.13 -6.46 2.49
CA ARG A 60 10.34 -7.25 2.68
C ARG A 60 11.46 -6.85 1.73
N TYR A 61 11.14 -6.62 0.45
CA TYR A 61 12.12 -6.20 -0.55
C TYR A 61 12.67 -4.81 -0.23
N GLU A 62 11.77 -3.86 0.06
CA GLU A 62 12.14 -2.48 0.38
C GLU A 62 12.99 -2.38 1.64
N GLU A 63 12.59 -3.04 2.74
CA GLU A 63 13.34 -3.05 4.00
C GLU A 63 14.76 -3.60 3.76
N ALA A 64 14.90 -4.67 2.98
CA ALA A 64 16.21 -5.22 2.61
C ALA A 64 17.05 -4.25 1.77
N CYS A 65 16.41 -3.52 0.84
CA CYS A 65 17.08 -2.52 0.02
C CYS A 65 17.56 -1.33 0.86
N MET A 66 16.70 -0.81 1.75
CA MET A 66 17.02 0.27 2.68
C MET A 66 18.18 -0.10 3.62
N LEU A 67 18.16 -1.32 4.17
CA LEU A 67 19.25 -1.83 5.01
C LEU A 67 20.57 -1.93 4.24
N LYS A 68 20.55 -2.51 3.03
CA LYS A 68 21.75 -2.66 2.20
C LYS A 68 22.38 -1.30 1.83
N ARG A 69 21.55 -0.26 1.68
CA ARG A 69 22.00 1.09 1.34
C ARG A 69 22.29 1.98 2.55
N ASN A 70 22.21 1.45 3.79
CA ASN A 70 22.31 2.22 5.03
C ASN A 70 21.39 3.46 5.02
N CYS A 71 20.16 3.29 4.52
CA CYS A 71 19.22 4.40 4.40
C CYS A 71 18.87 4.96 5.79
N PRO A 72 19.03 6.27 6.04
CA PRO A 72 18.80 6.87 7.36
C PRO A 72 17.38 6.68 7.90
N VAL A 73 16.40 6.49 7.02
CA VAL A 73 14.99 6.31 7.39
C VAL A 73 14.56 4.84 7.48
N ALA A 74 15.47 3.87 7.33
CA ALA A 74 15.14 2.43 7.32
C ALA A 74 14.36 1.99 8.57
N GLN A 75 14.75 2.47 9.76
CA GLN A 75 14.05 2.14 11.00
C GLN A 75 12.63 2.72 11.03
N ARG A 76 12.44 3.95 10.53
CA ARG A 76 11.14 4.59 10.43
C ARG A 76 10.25 3.85 9.42
N ASN A 77 10.76 3.57 8.23
CA ASN A 77 10.04 2.81 7.19
C ASN A 77 9.52 1.47 7.75
N ARG A 78 10.40 0.69 8.41
CA ARG A 78 10.01 -0.58 9.04
C ARG A 78 8.92 -0.42 10.11
N SER A 79 9.00 0.62 10.94
CA SER A 79 7.98 0.90 11.97
C SER A 79 6.62 1.20 11.35
N GLU A 80 6.59 2.04 10.31
CA GLU A 80 5.37 2.36 9.58
C GLU A 80 4.81 1.10 8.90
N HIS A 81 5.67 0.25 8.30
CA HIS A 81 5.26 -1.03 7.70
C HIS A 81 4.56 -1.94 8.69
N LEU A 82 5.06 -2.02 9.92
CA LEU A 82 4.43 -2.80 10.99
C LEU A 82 3.07 -2.24 11.36
N ALA A 83 2.94 -0.91 11.47
CA ALA A 83 1.66 -0.27 11.74
C ALA A 83 0.64 -0.50 10.62
N PHE A 84 1.08 -0.44 9.36
CA PHE A 84 0.23 -0.71 8.21
C PHE A 84 -0.22 -2.16 8.13
N LYS A 85 0.70 -3.11 8.38
CA LYS A 85 0.39 -4.54 8.49
C LYS A 85 -0.68 -4.80 9.56
N ALA A 86 -0.52 -4.22 10.75
CA ALA A 86 -1.50 -4.36 11.83
C ALA A 86 -2.88 -3.79 11.44
N PHE A 87 -2.91 -2.63 10.79
CA PHE A 87 -4.16 -2.05 10.26
C PHE A 87 -4.83 -2.96 9.23
N LEU A 88 -4.07 -3.52 8.29
CA LEU A 88 -4.60 -4.41 7.26
C LEU A 88 -5.17 -5.68 7.88
N THR A 89 -4.44 -6.33 8.79
CA THR A 89 -4.95 -7.50 9.52
C THR A 89 -6.28 -7.19 10.19
N ARG A 90 -6.37 -6.06 10.90
CA ARG A 90 -7.63 -5.65 11.55
C ARG A 90 -8.76 -5.38 10.56
N SER A 91 -8.45 -4.75 9.43
CA SER A 91 -9.44 -4.45 8.38
C SER A 91 -9.95 -5.72 7.72
N LEU A 92 -9.09 -6.72 7.52
CA LEU A 92 -9.45 -8.02 6.98
C LEU A 92 -10.32 -8.82 7.97
N GLU A 93 -10.01 -8.79 9.27
CA GLU A 93 -10.86 -9.39 10.30
C GLU A 93 -12.29 -8.85 10.25
N ILE A 94 -12.45 -7.52 10.16
CA ILE A 94 -13.75 -6.86 10.07
C ILE A 94 -14.50 -7.31 8.81
N TYR A 95 -13.81 -7.39 7.67
CA TYR A 95 -14.38 -7.85 6.42
C TYR A 95 -14.83 -9.32 6.51
N HIS A 96 -14.00 -10.20 7.05
CA HIS A 96 -14.35 -11.62 7.20
C HIS A 96 -15.54 -11.86 8.14
N GLN A 97 -15.75 -10.99 9.12
CA GLN A 97 -16.88 -11.08 10.05
C GLN A 97 -18.19 -10.53 9.47
N ASN A 98 -18.12 -9.46 8.67
CA ASN A 98 -19.30 -8.68 8.28
C ASN A 98 -19.58 -8.69 6.76
N GLY A 99 -18.75 -9.38 5.98
CA GLY A 99 -18.77 -9.32 4.52
C GLY A 99 -18.39 -7.94 3.98
N TYR A 100 -18.67 -7.72 2.71
CA TYR A 100 -18.48 -6.39 2.11
C TYR A 100 -19.41 -5.36 2.75
N GLN A 101 -18.82 -4.22 3.15
CA GLN A 101 -19.54 -3.03 3.58
C GLN A 101 -18.95 -1.82 2.84
N ARG A 102 -19.79 -0.98 2.24
CA ARG A 102 -19.32 0.21 1.50
C ARG A 102 -18.44 1.10 2.37
N LYS A 103 -18.83 1.32 3.64
CA LYS A 103 -18.05 2.08 4.61
C LYS A 103 -16.65 1.48 4.82
N TRP A 104 -16.57 0.15 4.99
CA TRP A 104 -15.29 -0.55 5.14
C TRP A 104 -14.39 -0.34 3.91
N ALA A 105 -14.94 -0.45 2.70
CA ALA A 105 -14.17 -0.25 1.47
C ALA A 105 -13.65 1.19 1.36
N THR A 106 -14.49 2.17 1.71
CA THR A 106 -14.09 3.59 1.77
C THR A 106 -13.00 3.84 2.81
N ASP A 107 -13.11 3.27 4.01
CA ASP A 107 -12.13 3.45 5.08
C ASP A 107 -10.79 2.79 4.73
N LEU A 108 -10.83 1.60 4.12
CA LEU A 108 -9.64 0.91 3.60
C LEU A 108 -8.97 1.72 2.48
N TYR A 109 -9.74 2.20 1.50
CA TYR A 109 -9.24 3.05 0.42
C TYR A 109 -8.53 4.29 0.98
N LYS A 110 -9.17 5.04 1.88
CA LYS A 110 -8.58 6.25 2.47
C LYS A 110 -7.27 5.97 3.19
N ARG A 111 -7.20 4.84 3.92
CA ARG A 111 -5.95 4.48 4.62
C ARG A 111 -4.84 4.09 3.65
N ILE A 112 -5.17 3.45 2.52
CA ILE A 112 -4.21 3.16 1.46
C ILE A 112 -3.79 4.46 0.76
N GLU A 113 -4.72 5.35 0.45
CA GLU A 113 -4.44 6.67 -0.14
C GLU A 113 -3.47 7.50 0.72
N ASP A 114 -3.76 7.58 2.02
CA ASP A 114 -2.89 8.24 2.99
C ASP A 114 -1.50 7.60 3.05
N TRP A 115 -1.44 6.27 2.95
CA TRP A 115 -0.19 5.53 2.92
C TRP A 115 0.62 5.83 1.65
N LEU A 116 0.00 5.79 0.46
CA LEU A 116 0.65 6.14 -0.80
C LEU A 116 1.17 7.60 -0.78
N SER A 117 0.40 8.51 -0.20
CA SER A 117 0.75 9.94 -0.19
C SER A 117 1.78 10.32 0.87
N ASN A 118 1.78 9.66 2.03
CA ASN A 118 2.64 10.04 3.15
C ASN A 118 3.83 9.10 3.34
N HIS A 119 3.65 7.79 3.16
CA HIS A 119 4.73 6.81 3.33
C HIS A 119 5.59 6.77 2.06
N ILE A 120 5.02 6.38 0.92
CA ILE A 120 5.79 6.26 -0.33
C ILE A 120 6.44 7.59 -0.72
N CYS A 121 5.65 8.66 -0.66
CA CYS A 121 6.09 9.96 -1.15
C CYS A 121 7.14 10.66 -0.26
N ARG A 122 7.17 10.36 1.04
CA ARG A 122 8.05 11.06 2.01
C ARG A 122 9.10 10.18 2.65
N ILE A 123 8.88 8.87 2.73
CA ILE A 123 9.79 7.92 3.37
C ILE A 123 10.52 7.14 2.28
N ASP A 124 9.77 6.43 1.43
CA ASP A 124 10.36 5.51 0.43
C ASP A 124 11.11 6.28 -0.65
N ALA A 125 10.59 7.44 -1.05
CA ALA A 125 11.29 8.35 -1.96
C ALA A 125 12.67 8.78 -1.44
N GLN A 126 12.97 8.68 -0.13
CA GLN A 126 14.32 8.96 0.40
C GLN A 126 15.34 7.87 0.06
N LEU A 127 14.90 6.68 -0.38
CA LEU A 127 15.79 5.61 -0.85
C LEU A 127 16.65 6.02 -2.04
N ARG A 128 16.21 7.02 -2.83
CA ARG A 128 16.96 7.59 -3.95
C ARG A 128 18.12 8.47 -3.51
N ASN A 129 18.09 8.93 -2.27
CA ASN A 129 19.13 9.79 -1.72
C ASN A 129 20.32 8.91 -1.33
N LYS A 130 21.53 9.33 -1.71
CA LYS A 130 22.75 8.64 -1.29
C LYS A 130 22.91 8.81 0.21
N ALA A 131 23.34 7.75 0.90
CA ALA A 131 23.82 7.87 2.26
C ALA A 131 24.98 8.88 2.28
N VAL A 132 24.93 9.83 3.21
CA VAL A 132 26.00 10.82 3.46
C VAL A 132 27.18 10.12 4.09
#